data_AF-A0A673IK67-F1
#
_entry.id   AF-A0A673IK67-F1
#
_cell.length_a   1.000
_cell.length_b   1.000
_cell.length_c   1.000
_cell.angle_alpha   90.00
_cell.angle_beta   90.00
_cell.angle_gamma   90.00
#
_symmetry.space_group_name_H-M   'P 1'
#
loop_
_entity.id
_entity.type
_entity.pdbx_description
1 polymer ?
#
loop_
_entity_poly.entity_id
_entity_poly.type
_entity_poly.pdbx_seq_one_letter_code
_entity_poly.pdbx_strand_id
1 'polypeptide(L)'
;KTIVLHNKDGFDKALAEAGDKLVVVDFTATWCGPCQISHCNSSLLGLSENPSYANVVFLKVDVDDAQDVAQSCDIKCMPTFHFYKSGKKLEDFSGSNKTKLEEIVNQHKG
;
A
#
# COMPACT_ATOMS: atom_id res chain seq x y z
N LYS A 1 -7.33 -6.71 6.61
CA LYS A 1 -6.78 -7.84 5.82
C LYS A 1 -5.96 -7.27 4.67
N THR A 2 -4.72 -7.74 4.50
CA THR A 2 -3.84 -7.32 3.40
C THR A 2 -3.94 -8.29 2.23
N ILE A 3 -3.97 -7.78 1.00
CA ILE A 3 -3.96 -8.58 -0.24
C ILE A 3 -2.60 -8.43 -0.90
N VAL A 4 -1.95 -9.56 -1.21
CA VAL A 4 -0.67 -9.56 -1.93
C VAL A 4 -0.94 -9.61 -3.43
N LEU A 5 -0.29 -8.73 -4.18
CA LEU A 5 -0.41 -8.62 -5.62
C LEU A 5 0.91 -9.01 -6.29
N HIS A 6 0.79 -9.74 -7.40
CA HIS A 6 1.91 -10.34 -8.11
C HIS A 6 2.04 -9.86 -9.56
N ASN A 7 1.08 -9.08 -10.07
CA ASN A 7 1.09 -8.57 -11.44
C ASN A 7 0.15 -7.37 -11.60
N LYS A 8 0.28 -6.69 -12.74
CA LYS A 8 -0.50 -5.51 -13.12
C LYS A 8 -2.00 -5.78 -13.24
N ASP A 9 -2.41 -6.90 -13.82
CA ASP A 9 -3.84 -7.20 -13.98
C ASP A 9 -4.55 -7.35 -12.62
N GLY A 10 -3.91 -8.03 -11.66
CA GLY A 10 -4.41 -8.15 -10.30
C GLY A 10 -4.46 -6.80 -9.58
N PHE A 11 -3.46 -5.94 -9.82
CA PHE A 11 -3.44 -4.58 -9.29
C PHE A 11 -4.59 -3.72 -9.82
N ASP A 12 -4.76 -3.66 -11.13
CA ASP A 12 -5.82 -2.88 -11.78
C ASP A 12 -7.21 -3.38 -11.35
N LYS A 13 -7.38 -4.69 -11.25
CA LYS A 13 -8.62 -5.31 -10.75
C LYS A 13 -8.89 -4.94 -9.30
N ALA A 14 -7.89 -5.00 -8.42
CA ALA A 14 -8.05 -4.64 -7.01
C ALA A 14 -8.44 -3.16 -6.84
N LEU A 15 -7.88 -2.27 -7.65
CA LEU A 15 -8.27 -0.85 -7.67
C LEU A 15 -9.70 -0.64 -8.16
N ALA A 16 -10.13 -1.38 -9.19
CA ALA A 16 -11.49 -1.29 -9.71
C ALA A 16 -12.53 -1.84 -8.71
N GLU A 17 -12.25 -2.98 -8.08
CA GLU A 17 -13.13 -3.64 -7.11
C GLU A 17 -13.26 -2.87 -5.79
N ALA A 18 -12.27 -2.04 -5.46
CA ALA A 18 -12.33 -1.19 -4.26
C ALA A 18 -13.44 -0.13 -4.33
N GLY A 19 -13.86 0.27 -5.54
CA GLY A 19 -14.85 1.33 -5.74
C GLY A 19 -14.39 2.63 -5.08
N ASP A 20 -15.22 3.20 -4.20
CA ASP A 20 -14.94 4.45 -3.49
C ASP A 20 -14.15 4.27 -2.19
N LYS A 21 -13.77 3.03 -1.85
CA LYS A 21 -12.93 2.77 -0.68
C LYS A 21 -11.52 3.31 -0.90
N LEU A 22 -10.91 3.78 0.18
CA LEU A 22 -9.48 4.10 0.17
C LEU A 22 -8.69 2.80 -0.03
N VAL A 23 -7.76 2.82 -0.96
CA VAL A 23 -6.79 1.75 -1.19
C VAL A 23 -5.40 2.25 -0.81
N VAL A 24 -4.73 1.50 0.06
CA VAL A 24 -3.35 1.77 0.48
C VAL A 24 -2.48 0.66 -0.08
N VAL A 25 -1.45 1.01 -0.84
CA VAL A 25 -0.52 0.06 -1.47
C VAL A 25 0.85 0.22 -0.83
N ASP A 26 1.38 -0.86 -0.24
CA ASP A 26 2.74 -0.96 0.26
C ASP A 26 3.64 -1.63 -0.77
N PHE A 27 4.53 -0.84 -1.36
CA PHE A 27 5.60 -1.31 -2.24
C PHE A 27 6.83 -1.66 -1.41
N THR A 28 7.16 -2.95 -1.36
CA THR A 28 8.20 -3.50 -0.50
C THR A 28 9.22 -4.33 -1.28
N ALA A 29 10.29 -4.73 -0.62
CA ALA A 29 11.27 -5.67 -1.16
C ALA A 29 11.84 -6.54 -0.03
N THR A 30 12.14 -7.80 -0.31
CA THR A 30 12.70 -8.74 0.69
C THR A 30 14.09 -8.33 1.20
N TRP A 31 14.91 -7.77 0.32
CA TRP A 31 16.27 -7.30 0.61
C TRP A 31 16.33 -5.92 1.28
N CYS A 32 15.19 -5.24 1.40
CA CYS A 32 15.12 -3.92 2.02
C CYS A 32 15.08 -4.04 3.55
N GLY A 33 16.23 -3.87 4.20
CA GLY A 33 16.36 -3.86 5.67
C GLY A 33 15.38 -2.91 6.38
N PRO A 34 15.23 -1.64 5.95
CA PRO A 34 14.21 -0.72 6.50
C PRO A 34 12.77 -1.21 6.33
N CYS A 35 12.48 -1.96 5.27
CA CYS A 35 11.18 -2.55 5.02
C CYS A 35 10.86 -3.69 5.99
N GLN A 36 11.86 -4.46 6.42
CA GLN A 36 11.72 -5.49 7.45
C GLN A 36 11.37 -4.85 8.81
N ILE A 37 11.94 -3.68 9.11
CA ILE A 37 11.59 -2.89 10.31
C ILE A 37 10.16 -2.35 10.20
N SER A 38 9.73 -1.83 9.03
CA SER A 38 8.35 -1.42 8.79
C SER A 38 7.33 -2.57 8.88
N HIS A 39 7.72 -3.77 8.43
CA HIS A 39 6.92 -4.98 8.53
C HIS A 39 6.81 -5.47 9.99
N CYS A 40 7.89 -5.44 10.76
CA CYS A 40 7.89 -5.81 12.18
C CYS A 40 7.20 -4.76 13.07
N ASN A 41 7.33 -3.47 12.76
CA ASN A 41 6.83 -2.37 13.60
C ASN A 41 5.42 -1.88 13.23
N SER A 42 4.60 -2.72 12.58
CA SER A 42 3.15 -2.52 12.60
C SER A 42 2.69 -1.16 12.04
N SER A 43 3.03 -0.87 10.78
CA SER A 43 2.39 0.23 10.04
C SER A 43 1.23 -0.29 9.20
N LEU A 44 1.49 -1.05 8.13
CA LEU A 44 0.42 -1.55 7.27
C LEU A 44 -0.37 -2.69 7.92
N LEU A 45 0.32 -3.69 8.49
CA LEU A 45 -0.34 -4.86 9.08
C LEU A 45 -1.25 -4.45 10.25
N GLY A 46 -0.75 -3.62 11.16
CA GLY A 46 -1.51 -3.12 12.30
C GLY A 46 -2.74 -2.29 11.90
N LEU A 47 -2.62 -1.47 10.84
CA LEU A 47 -3.77 -0.75 10.30
C LEU A 47 -4.77 -1.70 9.64
N SER A 48 -4.28 -2.70 8.92
CA SER A 48 -5.13 -3.67 8.23
C SER A 48 -5.90 -4.60 9.19
N GLU A 49 -5.39 -4.82 10.41
CA GLU A 49 -6.01 -5.64 11.45
C GLU A 49 -6.92 -4.83 12.38
N ASN A 50 -6.78 -3.51 12.39
CA ASN A 50 -7.60 -2.64 13.23
C ASN A 50 -9.01 -2.46 12.61
N PRO A 51 -10.08 -2.81 13.35
CA PRO A 51 -11.47 -2.71 12.87
C PRO A 51 -11.89 -1.31 12.41
N SER A 52 -11.23 -0.26 12.91
CA SER A 52 -11.48 1.14 12.54
C SER A 52 -11.16 1.45 11.08
N TYR A 53 -10.38 0.58 10.42
CA TYR A 53 -10.00 0.68 9.02
C TYR A 53 -10.59 -0.46 8.17
N ALA A 54 -11.65 -1.12 8.64
CA ALA A 54 -12.32 -2.19 7.88
C ALA A 54 -12.85 -1.74 6.51
N ASN A 55 -13.07 -0.43 6.31
CA ASN A 55 -13.49 0.15 5.04
C ASN A 55 -12.31 0.58 4.14
N VAL A 56 -11.07 0.29 4.54
CA VAL A 56 -9.85 0.57 3.77
C VAL A 56 -9.31 -0.74 3.20
N VAL A 57 -8.92 -0.71 1.93
CA VAL A 57 -8.30 -1.85 1.26
C VAL A 57 -6.78 -1.71 1.38
N PHE A 58 -6.12 -2.72 1.94
CA PHE A 58 -4.67 -2.73 2.07
C PHE A 58 -4.08 -3.73 1.07
N LEU A 59 -3.21 -3.25 0.20
CA LEU A 59 -2.52 -4.01 -0.82
C LEU A 59 -1.02 -4.02 -0.52
N LYS A 60 -0.37 -5.12 -0.84
CA LYS A 60 1.08 -5.29 -0.75
C LYS A 60 1.62 -5.75 -2.09
N VAL A 61 2.65 -5.07 -2.56
CA VAL A 61 3.35 -5.36 -3.81
C VAL A 61 4.82 -5.56 -3.48
N ASP A 62 5.34 -6.75 -3.73
CA ASP A 62 6.79 -6.94 -3.73
C ASP A 62 7.33 -6.51 -5.10
N VAL A 63 8.29 -5.58 -5.12
CA VAL A 63 8.81 -5.02 -6.36
C VAL A 63 9.66 -6.02 -7.16
N ASP A 64 10.19 -7.07 -6.52
CA ASP A 64 10.94 -8.12 -7.19
C ASP A 64 10.00 -9.12 -7.88
N ASP A 65 8.85 -9.41 -7.25
CA ASP A 65 7.83 -10.35 -7.78
C ASP A 65 6.91 -9.69 -8.82
N ALA A 66 6.49 -8.45 -8.58
CA ALA A 66 5.53 -7.71 -9.40
C ALA A 66 6.19 -6.50 -10.10
N GLN A 67 7.23 -6.79 -10.88
CA GLN A 67 8.07 -5.78 -11.53
C GLN A 67 7.27 -4.87 -12.48
N ASP A 68 6.25 -5.42 -13.14
CA ASP A 68 5.36 -4.70 -14.05
C ASP A 68 4.52 -3.62 -13.31
N VAL A 69 4.05 -3.93 -12.10
CA VAL A 69 3.36 -2.98 -11.21
C VAL A 69 4.33 -1.89 -10.75
N ALA A 70 5.50 -2.29 -10.26
CA ALA A 70 6.51 -1.38 -9.74
C ALA A 70 6.98 -0.38 -10.81
N GLN A 71 7.21 -0.85 -12.04
CA GLN A 71 7.54 0.00 -13.18
C GLN A 71 6.40 0.94 -13.55
N SER A 72 5.17 0.42 -13.65
CA SER A 72 3.99 1.22 -13.99
C SER A 72 3.70 2.32 -12.95
N CYS A 73 4.06 2.07 -11.69
CA CYS A 73 3.90 3.01 -10.58
C CYS A 73 5.14 3.90 -10.34
N ASP A 74 6.19 3.81 -11.16
CA ASP A 74 7.46 4.55 -11.04
C ASP A 74 8.13 4.41 -9.66
N ILE A 75 8.11 3.20 -9.09
CA ILE A 75 8.68 2.93 -7.76
C ILE A 75 10.20 2.91 -7.84
N LYS A 76 10.85 3.78 -7.04
CA LYS A 76 12.31 3.94 -6.99
C LYS A 76 12.95 3.60 -5.65
N CYS A 77 12.14 3.65 -4.58
CA CYS A 77 12.60 3.49 -3.21
C CYS A 77 11.60 2.61 -2.46
N MET A 78 12.10 1.84 -1.48
CA MET A 78 11.27 0.99 -0.64
C MET A 78 11.55 1.30 0.86
N PRO A 79 10.53 1.28 1.73
CA PRO A 79 9.12 1.12 1.38
C PRO A 79 8.57 2.38 0.72
N THR A 80 7.61 2.24 -0.19
CA THR A 80 6.82 3.35 -0.74
C THR A 80 5.35 3.04 -0.57
N PHE A 81 4.58 4.01 -0.10
CA PHE A 81 3.15 3.90 0.09
C PHE A 81 2.43 4.76 -0.93
N HIS A 82 1.51 4.15 -1.68
CA HIS A 82 0.59 4.88 -2.55
C HIS A 82 -0.83 4.81 -2.01
N PHE A 83 -1.59 5.88 -2.22
CA PHE A 83 -2.98 6.00 -1.81
C PHE A 83 -3.85 6.20 -3.04
N TYR A 84 -4.88 5.38 -3.19
CA TYR A 84 -5.83 5.47 -4.29
C TYR A 84 -7.26 5.54 -3.78
N LYS A 85 -8.12 6.22 -4.53
CA LYS A 85 -9.57 6.24 -4.30
C LYS A 85 -10.29 6.37 -5.63
N SER A 86 -11.34 5.58 -5.83
CA SER A 86 -12.08 5.52 -7.10
C SER A 86 -11.15 5.32 -8.31
N GLY A 87 -10.16 4.42 -8.16
CA GLY A 87 -9.16 4.09 -9.19
C GLY A 87 -8.10 5.16 -9.48
N LYS A 88 -8.08 6.30 -8.77
CA LYS A 88 -7.12 7.40 -9.00
C LYS A 88 -6.13 7.50 -7.86
N LYS A 89 -4.86 7.76 -8.18
CA LYS A 89 -3.82 8.05 -7.19
C LYS A 89 -4.10 9.41 -6.56
N LEU A 90 -4.18 9.45 -5.23
CA LEU A 90 -4.35 10.67 -4.43
C LEU A 90 -2.99 11.27 -4.11
N GLU A 91 -2.15 10.47 -3.44
CA GLU A 91 -0.82 10.87 -2.99
C GLU A 91 0.05 9.63 -2.78
N ASP A 92 1.35 9.87 -2.58
CA ASP A 92 2.34 8.86 -2.25
C ASP A 92 3.42 9.43 -1.34
N PHE A 93 4.12 8.55 -0.62
CA PHE A 93 5.37 8.89 0.03
C PHE A 93 6.26 7.67 0.19
N SER A 94 7.58 7.90 0.21
CA SER A 94 8.57 6.87 0.51
C SER A 94 9.09 6.98 1.95
N GLY A 95 9.46 5.84 2.52
CA GLY A 95 10.10 5.72 3.82
C GLY A 95 9.20 5.13 4.91
N SER A 96 9.84 4.72 6.00
CA SER A 96 9.24 4.01 7.13
C SER A 96 8.58 4.96 8.16
N ASN A 97 7.76 5.92 7.70
CA ASN A 97 7.08 6.86 8.60
C ASN A 97 5.65 6.40 8.95
N LYS A 98 5.51 5.78 10.13
CA LYS A 98 4.23 5.29 10.63
C LYS A 98 3.21 6.40 10.89
N THR A 99 3.62 7.49 11.54
CA THR A 99 2.71 8.60 11.87
C THR A 99 2.11 9.20 10.60
N LYS A 100 2.95 9.44 9.58
CA LYS A 100 2.49 9.96 8.29
C LYS A 100 1.52 9.00 7.59
N LEU A 101 1.78 7.69 7.63
CA LEU A 101 0.85 6.68 7.10
C LEU A 101 -0.53 6.78 7.77
N GLU A 102 -0.56 6.82 9.11
CA GLU A 102 -1.80 6.90 9.87
C GLU A 102 -2.57 8.21 9.62
N GLU A 103 -1.87 9.33 9.51
CA GLU A 103 -2.45 10.63 9.19
C GLU A 103 -3.17 10.62 7.83
N ILE A 104 -2.50 10.15 6.78
CA ILE A 104 -3.06 10.11 5.42
C ILE A 104 -4.25 9.14 5.36
N VAL A 105 -4.14 7.96 5.99
CA VAL A 105 -5.26 7.02 6.05
C VAL A 105 -6.45 7.65 6.78
N ASN A 106 -6.24 8.32 7.91
CA ASN A 106 -7.32 8.98 8.64
C ASN A 106 -7.93 10.17 7.88
N GLN A 107 -7.14 10.86 7.07
CA GLN A 107 -7.61 11.96 6.22
C GLN A 107 -8.53 11.47 5.10
N HIS A 108 -8.26 10.29 4.50
CA HIS A 108 -8.95 9.84 3.28
C HIS A 108 -9.88 8.63 3.43
N LYS A 109 -9.92 7.98 4.62
CA LYS A 109 -10.77 6.80 4.89
C LYS A 109 -12.28 7.04 4.82
N GLY A 110 -12.71 8.31 4.87
CA GLY A 110 -14.11 8.75 4.89
C GLY A 110 -14.74 8.85 3.52
#